data_AF-A0A354F6I1-F1
#
_entry.id   AF-A0A354F6I1-F1
#
_cell.length_a   1.000
_cell.length_b   1.000
_cell.length_c   1.000
_cell.angle_alpha   90.00
_cell.angle_beta   90.00
_cell.angle_gamma   90.00
#
_symmetry.space_group_name_H-M   'P 1'
#
loop_
_entity.id
_entity.type
_entity.pdbx_description
1 polymer ?
#
loop_
_entity_poly.entity_id
_entity_poly.type
_entity_poly.pdbx_seq_one_letter_code
_entity_poly.pdbx_strand_id
1 'polypeptide(L)'
;MFVNLQLTNTGKGIGRNIKIKQVVPRTLSGTGTVTYNTTLSPGLPHTIGDLDVGASTTVGLYLNVPSMVTKFSITENGTVQDIVGTTLNYSTGQAVVP
;
A
#
# COMPACT_ATOMS: atom_id res chain seq x y z
N MET A 1 -14.80 -3.82 -1.25
CA MET A 1 -14.30 -2.90 -2.30
C MET A 1 -12.95 -3.39 -2.77
N PHE A 2 -12.66 -3.32 -4.06
CA PHE A 2 -11.36 -3.65 -4.64
C PHE A 2 -10.66 -2.37 -5.12
N VAL A 3 -9.37 -2.23 -4.83
CA VAL A 3 -8.53 -1.11 -5.29
C VAL A 3 -7.19 -1.63 -5.80
N ASN A 4 -6.65 -0.98 -6.83
CA ASN A 4 -5.29 -1.22 -7.30
C ASN A 4 -4.34 -0.20 -6.65
N LEU A 5 -3.42 -0.69 -5.82
CA LEU A 5 -2.31 0.11 -5.31
C LEU A 5 -1.15 0.02 -6.30
N GLN A 6 -0.86 1.12 -6.99
CA GLN A 6 0.33 1.21 -7.83
C GLN A 6 1.50 1.78 -7.02
N LEU A 7 2.59 1.02 -6.97
CA LEU A 7 3.86 1.45 -6.40
C LEU A 7 4.81 1.78 -7.55
N THR A 8 5.37 2.99 -7.55
CA THR A 8 6.32 3.45 -8.56
C THR A 8 7.61 3.86 -7.86
N ASN A 9 8.75 3.37 -8.34
CA ASN A 9 10.04 3.83 -7.85
C ASN A 9 10.39 5.19 -8.47
N THR A 10 10.16 6.26 -7.72
CA THR A 10 10.51 7.64 -8.11
C THR A 10 11.89 8.08 -7.60
N GLY A 11 12.65 7.16 -7.00
CA GLY A 11 14.00 7.41 -6.51
C GLY A 11 15.05 7.49 -7.61
N LYS A 12 16.30 7.71 -7.22
CA LYS A 12 17.45 7.81 -8.16
C LYS A 12 18.14 6.47 -8.46
N GLY A 13 17.77 5.41 -7.75
CA GLY A 13 18.40 4.09 -7.87
C GLY A 13 17.38 2.96 -7.78
N ILE A 14 17.84 1.75 -8.09
CA ILE A 14 17.01 0.54 -8.01
C ILE A 14 16.56 0.33 -6.56
N GLY A 15 15.26 0.21 -6.35
CA GLY A 15 14.68 -0.19 -5.07
C GLY A 15 14.68 -1.71 -4.98
N ARG A 16 15.41 -2.26 -4.01
CA ARG A 16 15.52 -3.71 -3.81
C ARG A 16 14.66 -4.19 -2.66
N ASN A 17 14.23 -5.44 -2.71
CA ASN A 17 13.55 -6.14 -1.63
C ASN A 17 12.42 -5.30 -1.00
N ILE A 18 11.62 -4.66 -1.86
CA ILE A 18 10.53 -3.78 -1.46
C ILE A 18 9.47 -4.64 -0.77
N LYS A 19 9.00 -4.18 0.39
CA LYS A 19 7.97 -4.85 1.17
C LYS A 19 6.92 -3.86 1.65
N ILE A 20 5.65 -4.22 1.48
CA ILE A 20 4.53 -3.59 2.19
C ILE A 20 4.40 -4.33 3.51
N LYS A 21 4.69 -3.66 4.63
CA LYS A 21 4.58 -4.25 5.98
C LYS A 21 3.18 -4.11 6.54
N GLN A 22 2.52 -2.99 6.29
CA GLN A 22 1.20 -2.68 6.82
C GLN A 22 0.41 -1.87 5.80
N VAL A 23 -0.89 -2.13 5.76
CA VAL A 23 -1.89 -1.31 5.07
C VAL A 23 -2.88 -0.87 6.15
N VAL A 24 -3.02 0.44 6.34
CA VAL A 24 -3.81 1.02 7.44
C VAL A 24 -4.92 1.88 6.84
N PRO A 25 -6.12 1.32 6.62
CA PRO A 25 -7.28 2.10 6.23
C PRO A 25 -7.80 2.95 7.39
N ARG A 26 -8.32 4.14 7.09
CA ARG A 26 -8.98 5.01 8.07
C ARG A 26 -10.17 5.72 7.44
N THR A 27 -11.34 5.60 8.05
CA THR A 27 -12.53 6.38 7.66
C THR A 27 -12.26 7.86 7.87
N LEU A 28 -12.49 8.67 6.85
CA LEU A 28 -12.34 10.13 6.88
C LEU A 28 -13.69 10.86 6.88
N SER A 29 -14.73 10.26 6.30
CA SER A 29 -16.11 10.76 6.31
C SER A 29 -17.10 9.61 6.24
N GLY A 30 -18.30 9.84 6.77
CA GLY A 30 -19.32 8.81 6.96
C GLY A 30 -19.12 8.03 8.26
N THR A 31 -19.84 6.90 8.40
CA THR A 31 -19.83 6.07 9.61
C THR A 31 -19.38 4.65 9.33
N GLY A 32 -18.71 4.05 10.32
CA GLY A 32 -18.15 2.71 10.25
C GLY A 32 -16.63 2.69 10.09
N THR A 33 -16.05 1.50 10.23
CA THR A 33 -14.60 1.28 10.16
C THR A 33 -14.24 0.53 8.90
N VAL A 34 -13.39 1.13 8.07
CA VAL A 34 -12.78 0.41 6.94
C VAL A 34 -11.68 -0.50 7.45
N THR A 35 -11.69 -1.76 7.02
CA THR A 35 -10.66 -2.75 7.41
C THR A 35 -10.05 -3.44 6.19
N TYR A 36 -8.81 -3.88 6.35
CA TYR A 36 -8.12 -4.70 5.36
C TYR A 36 -8.74 -6.10 5.32
N ASN A 37 -9.10 -6.61 4.14
CA ASN A 37 -9.60 -7.97 4.00
C ASN A 37 -8.41 -8.93 3.87
N THR A 38 -8.02 -9.56 4.97
CA THR A 38 -6.88 -10.50 5.04
C THR A 38 -7.13 -11.82 4.31
N THR A 39 -8.38 -12.14 3.95
CA THR A 39 -8.73 -13.37 3.22
C THR A 39 -8.56 -13.20 1.71
N LEU A 40 -8.94 -12.03 1.18
CA LEU A 40 -8.93 -11.75 -0.27
C LEU A 40 -7.69 -10.95 -0.73
N SER A 41 -7.01 -10.28 0.19
CA SER A 41 -5.81 -9.48 -0.11
C SER A 41 -4.54 -10.25 0.22
N PRO A 42 -3.37 -9.83 -0.30
CA PRO A 42 -2.09 -10.45 0.06
C PRO A 42 -1.82 -10.42 1.56
N GLY A 43 -1.20 -11.49 2.07
CA GLY A 43 -0.71 -11.52 3.46
C GLY A 43 0.36 -10.45 3.69
N LEU A 44 0.31 -9.78 4.85
CA LEU A 44 1.29 -8.77 5.24
C LEU A 44 2.25 -9.36 6.30
N PRO A 45 3.58 -9.14 6.19
CA PRO A 45 4.26 -8.33 5.18
C PRO A 45 4.26 -8.98 3.79
N HIS A 46 3.92 -8.20 2.76
CA HIS A 46 3.91 -8.64 1.37
C HIS A 46 5.20 -8.20 0.67
N THR A 47 5.89 -9.14 0.02
CA THR A 47 7.11 -8.85 -0.73
C THR A 47 6.77 -8.53 -2.17
N ILE A 48 7.22 -7.36 -2.62
CA ILE A 48 7.07 -6.88 -3.99
C ILE A 48 8.25 -7.33 -4.87
N GLY A 49 9.45 -7.37 -4.28
CA GLY A 49 10.69 -7.66 -4.98
C GLY A 49 11.45 -6.38 -5.35
N ASP A 50 12.12 -6.41 -6.48
CA ASP A 50 12.96 -5.30 -6.95
C ASP A 50 12.21 -4.45 -7.98
N LEU A 51 12.47 -3.15 -7.98
CA LEU A 51 11.84 -2.21 -8.90
C LEU A 51 12.87 -1.19 -9.39
N ASP A 52 13.13 -1.21 -10.70
CA ASP A 52 14.00 -0.24 -11.38
C ASP A 52 13.43 1.18 -11.30
N VAL A 53 14.30 2.17 -11.53
CA VAL A 53 13.90 3.58 -11.53
C VAL A 53 12.84 3.83 -12.60
N GLY A 54 11.73 4.46 -12.21
CA GLY A 54 10.59 4.74 -13.09
C GLY A 54 9.69 3.54 -13.37
N ALA A 55 10.07 2.33 -12.94
CA ALA A 55 9.20 1.16 -13.06
C ALA A 55 8.08 1.21 -12.01
N SER A 56 6.97 0.55 -12.35
CA SER A 56 5.79 0.44 -11.50
C SER A 56 5.36 -1.02 -11.35
N THR A 57 4.76 -1.32 -10.21
CA THR A 57 4.07 -2.59 -9.96
C THR A 57 2.72 -2.31 -9.29
N THR A 58 1.79 -3.23 -9.43
CA THR A 58 0.42 -3.07 -8.93
C THR A 58 0.09 -4.20 -7.97
N VAL A 59 -0.46 -3.83 -6.82
CA VAL A 59 -0.97 -4.77 -5.81
C VAL A 59 -2.47 -4.57 -5.69
N GLY A 60 -3.23 -5.63 -5.97
CA GLY A 60 -4.67 -5.63 -5.77
C GLY A 60 -5.01 -5.78 -4.29
N LEU A 61 -5.77 -4.83 -3.73
CA LEU A 61 -6.20 -4.85 -2.34
C LEU A 61 -7.73 -4.95 -2.26
N TYR A 62 -8.21 -5.84 -1.39
CA TYR A 62 -9.61 -5.92 -1.01
C TYR A 62 -9.80 -5.29 0.38
N LEU A 63 -10.75 -4.37 0.46
CA LEU A 63 -11.11 -3.66 1.68
C LEU A 63 -12.55 -3.94 2.05
N ASN A 64 -12.80 -4.17 3.33
CA ASN A 64 -14.14 -4.20 3.88
C ASN A 64 -14.54 -2.75 4.17
N VAL A 65 -15.37 -2.18 3.31
CA VAL A 65 -15.84 -0.79 3.41
C VAL A 65 -17.34 -0.83 3.71
N PRO A 66 -17.78 -0.41 4.91
CA PRO A 66 -19.20 -0.26 5.20
C PRO A 66 -19.87 0.73 4.24
N SER A 67 -21.13 0.50 3.87
CA SER A 67 -21.85 1.31 2.87
C SER A 67 -22.07 2.77 3.26
N MET A 68 -22.00 3.10 4.57
CA MET A 68 -22.12 4.46 5.07
C MET A 68 -20.80 5.24 5.09
N VAL A 69 -19.67 4.61 4.72
CA VAL A 69 -18.39 5.29 4.55
C VAL A 69 -18.39 5.97 3.17
N THR A 70 -18.24 7.29 3.16
CA THR A 70 -18.23 8.09 1.91
C THR A 70 -16.83 8.56 1.52
N LYS A 71 -15.87 8.48 2.45
CA LYS A 71 -14.46 8.75 2.18
C LYS A 71 -13.59 8.05 3.21
N PHE A 72 -12.50 7.44 2.76
CA PHE A 72 -11.48 6.87 3.65
C PHE A 72 -10.09 7.12 3.08
N SER A 73 -9.05 6.94 3.88
CA SER A 73 -7.67 6.89 3.41
C SER A 73 -7.12 5.50 3.53
N ILE A 74 -6.13 5.20 2.70
CA ILE A 74 -5.25 4.05 2.84
C ILE A 74 -3.85 4.60 3.08
N THR A 75 -3.15 4.07 4.08
CA THR A 75 -1.72 4.35 4.30
C THR A 75 -0.94 3.06 4.27
N GLU A 76 0.02 2.95 3.35
CA GLU A 76 0.96 1.84 3.30
C GLU A 76 2.25 2.21 4.00
N ASN A 77 2.71 1.30 4.85
CA ASN A 77 4.01 1.39 5.50
C ASN A 77 4.84 0.20 5.05
N GLY A 78 6.10 0.45 4.71
CA GLY A 78 6.95 -0.58 4.16
C GLY A 78 8.43 -0.28 4.27
N THR A 79 9.21 -1.14 3.64
CA THR A 79 10.66 -0.98 3.54
C THR A 79 11.12 -1.17 2.11
N VAL A 80 12.21 -0.49 1.78
CA VAL A 80 12.97 -0.65 0.54
C VAL A 80 14.45 -0.71 0.90
N GLN A 81 15.22 -1.48 0.15
CA GLN A 81 16.68 -1.46 0.23
C GLN A 81 17.26 -0.66 -0.94
N ASP A 82 18.29 0.13 -0.67
CA ASP A 82 19.08 0.73 -1.74
C ASP A 82 20.03 -0.30 -2.40
N ILE A 83 20.80 0.13 -3.40
CA ILE A 83 21.70 -0.73 -4.15
C ILE A 83 22.83 -1.33 -3.29
N VAL A 84 23.20 -0.68 -2.19
CA VAL A 84 24.27 -1.12 -1.28
C VAL A 84 23.73 -1.91 -0.08
N GLY A 85 22.40 -2.08 0.01
CA GLY A 85 21.72 -2.91 1.02
C GLY A 85 21.17 -2.16 2.23
N THR A 86 21.23 -0.82 2.25
CA THR A 86 20.67 -0.02 3.35
C THR A 86 19.15 -0.15 3.36
N THR A 87 18.56 -0.59 4.47
CA THR A 87 17.11 -0.66 4.60
C THR A 87 16.53 0.68 5.03
N LEU A 88 15.64 1.22 4.22
CA LEU A 88 14.92 2.47 4.45
C LEU A 88 13.43 2.17 4.69
N ASN A 89 12.78 2.95 5.54
CA ASN A 89 11.33 2.87 5.73
C ASN A 89 10.63 3.88 4.81
N TYR A 90 9.47 3.51 4.30
CA TYR A 90 8.58 4.43 3.60
C TYR A 90 7.18 4.39 4.21
N SER A 91 6.47 5.51 4.08
CA SER A 91 5.06 5.64 4.41
C SER A 91 4.39 6.51 3.35
N THR A 92 3.32 6.03 2.74
CA THR A 92 2.58 6.76 1.70
C THR A 92 1.10 6.63 1.97
N GLY A 93 0.34 7.69 1.73
CA GLY A 93 -1.08 7.71 1.99
C GLY A 93 -1.88 8.41 0.91
N GLN A 94 -3.09 7.90 0.68
CA GLN A 94 -4.00 8.36 -0.37
C GLN A 94 -5.44 8.32 0.14
N ALA A 95 -6.24 9.27 -0.34
CA ALA A 95 -7.67 9.30 -0.08
C ALA A 95 -8.41 8.53 -1.18
N VAL A 96 -9.44 7.79 -0.78
CA VAL A 96 -10.34 7.05 -1.65
C VAL A 96 -11.77 7.52 -1.39
N VAL A 97 -12.48 7.80 -2.49
CA VAL A 97 -13.92 8.05 -2.51
C VAL A 97 -14.55 6.81 -3.17
N PRO A 98 -15.36 6.01 -2.44
CA PRO A 98 -15.97 4.78 -2.95
C PRO A 98 -16.92 4.98 -4.12
#